data_AF-A0A4Y2KB50-F1
#
_entry.id   AF-A0A4Y2KB50-F1
#
_cell.length_a   1.000
_cell.length_b   1.000
_cell.length_c   1.000
_cell.angle_alpha   90.00
_cell.angle_beta   90.00
_cell.angle_gamma   90.00
#
_symmetry.space_group_name_H-M   'P 1'
#
loop_
_entity.id
_entity.type
_entity.pdbx_description
1 polymer ?
#
loop_
_entity_poly.entity_id
_entity_poly.type
_entity_poly.pdbx_seq_one_letter_code
_entity_poly.pdbx_strand_id
1 'polypeptide(L)'
;MLHALHIRDYIPLLRKLICSTESEKCTVHRCDNCPSVEILKEELMLSNELEMINEISYKQWVKTDGAELKTIITSVDEFVENLVAKLSTL
;
A
#
# COMPACT_ATOMS: atom_id res chain seq x y z
N MET A 1 -10.15 9.82 1.07
CA MET A 1 -11.08 9.00 0.27
C MET A 1 -10.29 7.79 -0.23
N LEU A 2 -10.02 6.82 0.65
CA LEU A 2 -9.53 5.46 0.30
C LEU A 2 -10.66 4.56 -0.22
N HIS A 3 -11.86 5.13 -0.36
CA HIS A 3 -13.07 4.48 -0.85
C HIS A 3 -12.93 4.02 -2.31
N ALA A 4 -12.03 4.63 -3.09
CA ALA A 4 -11.78 4.23 -4.47
C ALA A 4 -11.29 2.78 -4.54
N LEU A 5 -10.42 2.35 -3.63
CA LEU A 5 -9.83 1.00 -3.64
C LEU A 5 -10.64 -0.07 -2.89
N HIS A 6 -11.70 0.31 -2.16
CA HIS A 6 -12.44 -0.58 -1.24
C HIS A 6 -11.56 -1.31 -0.19
N ILE A 7 -10.32 -0.86 0.02
CA ILE A 7 -9.37 -1.42 0.98
C ILE A 7 -9.67 -0.84 2.36
N ARG A 8 -10.39 -1.61 3.18
CA ARG A 8 -10.71 -1.24 4.57
C ARG A 8 -9.60 -1.59 5.56
N ASP A 9 -8.72 -2.50 5.17
CA ASP A 9 -7.61 -3.01 5.96
C ASP A 9 -6.44 -3.29 5.02
N TYR A 10 -5.20 -3.25 5.51
CA TYR A 10 -4.01 -3.48 4.70
C TYR A 10 -3.74 -4.98 4.46
N ILE A 11 -4.41 -5.88 5.19
CA ILE A 11 -4.21 -7.33 5.08
C ILE A 11 -4.41 -7.88 3.65
N PRO A 12 -5.43 -7.46 2.86
CA PRO A 12 -5.55 -7.89 1.46
C PRO A 12 -4.36 -7.46 0.59
N LEU A 13 -3.78 -6.28 0.84
CA LEU A 13 -2.56 -5.82 0.16
C LEU A 13 -1.35 -6.63 0.61
N LEU A 14 -1.25 -6.95 1.90
CA LEU A 14 -0.17 -7.77 2.42
C LEU A 14 -0.19 -9.18 1.80
N ARG A 15 -1.38 -9.78 1.61
CA ARG A 15 -1.55 -11.07 0.92
C ARG A 15 -1.06 -11.07 -0.53
N LYS A 16 -0.94 -9.90 -1.17
CA LYS A 16 -0.36 -9.75 -2.51
C LYS A 16 1.16 -9.68 -2.47
N LEU A 17 1.74 -9.24 -1.36
CA LEU A 17 3.19 -9.12 -1.16
C LEU A 17 3.83 -10.38 -0.61
N ILE A 18 3.09 -11.19 0.14
CA ILE A 18 3.67 -12.31 0.89
C ILE A 18 2.98 -13.64 0.57
N CYS A 19 3.77 -14.72 0.66
CA CYS A 19 3.32 -16.09 0.43
C CYS A 19 2.22 -16.58 1.39
N SER A 20 2.28 -16.16 2.65
CA SER A 20 1.38 -16.62 3.70
C SER A 20 1.33 -15.61 4.83
N THR A 21 0.13 -15.21 5.23
CA THR A 21 -0.09 -14.33 6.40
C THR A 21 0.06 -15.06 7.73
N GLU A 22 0.16 -16.38 7.74
CA GLU A 22 0.38 -17.19 8.96
C GLU A 22 1.87 -17.47 9.21
N SER A 23 2.72 -17.24 8.21
CA SER A 23 4.16 -17.44 8.33
C SER A 23 4.84 -16.17 8.82
N GLU A 24 5.40 -16.22 10.03
CA GLU A 24 6.21 -15.13 10.59
C GLU A 24 7.32 -14.69 9.62
N LYS A 25 7.98 -15.65 8.95
CA LYS A 25 9.00 -15.36 7.93
C LYS A 25 8.46 -14.56 6.74
N CYS A 26 7.25 -14.88 6.26
CA CYS A 26 6.62 -14.14 5.16
C CYS A 26 6.23 -12.73 5.68
N THR A 27 5.65 -12.61 6.89
CA THR A 27 5.18 -11.32 7.44
C THR A 27 6.30 -10.35 7.83
N VAL A 28 7.50 -10.85 8.16
CA VAL A 28 8.69 -10.02 8.48
C VAL A 28 9.65 -9.88 7.28
N HIS A 29 9.17 -10.16 6.06
CA HIS A 29 9.93 -10.00 4.80
C HIS A 29 11.27 -10.76 4.74
N ARG A 30 11.34 -11.95 5.35
CA ARG A 30 12.53 -12.84 5.37
C ARG A 30 12.33 -14.15 4.60
N CYS A 31 11.36 -14.18 3.69
CA CYS A 31 11.07 -15.35 2.89
C CYS A 31 11.50 -15.12 1.43
N ASP A 32 12.40 -15.96 0.94
CA ASP A 32 12.96 -15.87 -0.42
C ASP A 32 11.94 -16.22 -1.52
N ASN A 33 10.79 -16.81 -1.14
CA ASN A 33 9.73 -17.22 -2.06
C ASN A 33 8.54 -16.23 -2.07
N CYS A 34 8.62 -15.11 -1.36
CA CYS A 34 7.55 -14.10 -1.44
C CYS A 34 7.51 -13.48 -2.85
N PRO A 35 6.30 -13.12 -3.33
CA PRO A 35 6.17 -12.29 -4.52
C PRO A 35 7.03 -11.02 -4.44
N SER A 36 7.52 -10.56 -5.59
CA SER A 36 8.19 -9.26 -5.66
C SER A 36 7.20 -8.14 -5.37
N VAL A 37 7.69 -7.14 -4.66
CA VAL A 37 7.00 -5.87 -4.40
C VAL A 37 6.51 -5.19 -5.69
N GLU A 38 7.22 -5.40 -6.80
CA GLU A 38 6.86 -4.86 -8.12
C GLU A 38 5.54 -5.41 -8.66
N ILE A 39 5.18 -6.65 -8.30
CA ILE A 39 3.90 -7.25 -8.73
C ILE A 39 2.73 -6.46 -8.14
N LEU A 40 2.82 -6.04 -6.87
CA LEU A 40 1.79 -5.22 -6.26
C LEU A 40 1.74 -3.82 -6.89
N LYS A 41 2.89 -3.23 -7.22
CA LYS A 41 2.96 -1.94 -7.90
C LYS A 41 2.25 -1.99 -9.25
N GLU A 42 2.54 -2.99 -10.08
CA GLU A 42 1.88 -3.19 -11.38
C GLU A 42 0.37 -3.43 -11.23
N GLU A 43 -0.07 -4.29 -10.29
CA GLU A 43 -1.50 -4.54 -10.05
C GLU A 43 -2.25 -3.27 -9.65
N LEU A 44 -1.67 -2.42 -8.79
CA LEU A 44 -2.29 -1.16 -8.37
C LEU A 44 -2.36 -0.17 -9.54
N MET A 45 -1.29 -0.03 -10.31
CA MET A 45 -1.23 0.88 -11.46
C MET A 45 -2.20 0.49 -12.59
N LEU A 46 -2.45 -0.82 -12.75
CA LEU A 46 -3.39 -1.36 -13.75
C LEU A 46 -4.84 -1.45 -13.23
N SER A 47 -5.10 -1.08 -11.98
CA SER A 47 -6.47 -1.10 -11.46
C SER A 47 -7.32 -0.04 -12.18
N ASN A 48 -8.48 -0.45 -12.69
CA ASN A 48 -9.45 0.46 -13.32
C ASN A 48 -9.86 1.64 -12.41
N GLU A 49 -9.70 1.46 -11.10
CA GLU A 49 -9.97 2.46 -10.08
C GLU A 49 -8.94 3.58 -10.06
N LEU A 50 -7.67 3.30 -10.35
CA LEU A 50 -6.59 4.29 -10.38
C LEU A 50 -6.26 4.78 -11.79
N GLU A 51 -6.56 3.99 -12.83
CA GLU A 51 -6.26 4.31 -14.23
C GLU A 51 -6.88 5.65 -14.69
N MET A 52 -8.06 6.01 -14.16
CA MET A 52 -8.75 7.26 -14.49
C MET A 52 -8.51 8.41 -13.49
N ILE A 53 -7.64 8.21 -12.50
CA ILE A 53 -7.36 9.17 -11.44
C ILE A 53 -6.03 9.86 -11.74
N ASN A 54 -6.01 11.19 -11.74
CA ASN A 54 -4.76 11.95 -11.87
C ASN A 54 -4.07 12.15 -10.50
N GLU A 55 -4.88 12.42 -9.46
CA GLU A 55 -4.41 12.75 -8.13
C GLU A 55 -5.23 12.04 -7.06
N ILE A 56 -4.55 11.58 -6.00
CA ILE A 56 -5.15 10.90 -4.86
C ILE A 56 -5.11 11.83 -3.65
N SER A 57 -6.27 12.00 -3.02
CA SER A 57 -6.39 12.74 -1.75
C SER A 57 -6.69 11.81 -0.57
N TYR A 58 -5.76 11.76 0.37
CA TYR A 58 -5.84 10.92 1.57
C TYR A 58 -5.38 11.66 2.82
N LYS A 59 -5.71 11.10 3.99
CA LYS A 59 -5.27 11.64 5.28
C LYS A 59 -4.20 10.72 5.86
N GLN A 60 -3.12 11.30 6.35
CA GLN A 60 -1.99 10.57 6.94
C GLN A 60 -1.55 11.22 8.25
N TRP A 61 -1.25 10.39 9.24
CA TRP A 61 -0.54 10.81 10.44
C TRP A 61 0.92 11.13 10.08
N VAL A 62 1.34 12.37 10.30
CA VAL A 62 2.73 12.80 10.06
C VAL A 62 3.60 12.71 11.32
N LYS A 63 2.99 12.44 12.48
CA LYS A 63 3.67 12.19 13.74
C LYS A 63 3.14 10.92 14.39
N THR A 64 4.04 10.15 15.00
CA THR A 64 3.74 8.87 15.66
C THR A 64 2.94 9.02 16.95
N ASP A 65 2.89 10.23 17.52
CA ASP A 65 2.07 10.56 18.69
C ASP A 65 0.59 10.80 18.35
N GLY A 66 0.20 10.67 17.07
CA GLY A 66 -1.17 10.90 16.62
C GLY A 66 -1.62 12.35 16.79
N ALA A 67 -0.70 13.31 16.94
CA ALA A 67 -1.07 14.70 17.18
C ALA A 67 -1.42 15.47 15.90
N GLU A 68 -0.98 15.00 14.72
CA GLU A 68 -1.11 15.76 13.48
C GLU A 68 -1.49 14.86 12.29
N LEU A 69 -2.75 14.98 11.88
CA LEU A 69 -3.33 14.34 10.69
C LEU A 69 -3.35 15.37 9.55
N LYS A 70 -2.61 15.11 8.46
CA LYS A 70 -2.61 15.99 7.28
C LYS A 70 -3.37 15.37 6.14
N THR A 71 -4.09 16.22 5.39
CA THR A 71 -4.55 15.86 4.06
C THR A 71 -3.38 15.99 3.10
N ILE A 72 -3.09 14.93 2.38
CA ILE A 72 -2.06 14.83 1.36
C ILE A 72 -2.77 14.71 0.00
N ILE A 73 -2.21 15.36 -1.02
CA ILE A 73 -2.62 15.26 -2.41
C ILE A 73 -1.35 14.94 -3.19
N THR A 74 -1.33 13.79 -3.86
CA THR A 74 -0.17 13.31 -4.64
C THR A 74 -0.66 12.73 -5.96
N SER A 75 0.25 12.54 -6.92
CA SER A 75 -0.06 11.74 -8.11
C SER A 75 -0.37 10.28 -7.73
N VAL A 76 -0.99 9.54 -8.65
CA VAL A 76 -1.18 8.09 -8.50
C VAL A 76 0.16 7.38 -8.35
N ASP A 77 1.15 7.72 -9.19
CA ASP A 77 2.49 7.11 -9.14
C ASP A 77 3.12 7.27 -7.76
N GLU A 78 3.15 8.50 -7.23
CA GLU A 78 3.75 8.80 -5.93
C GLU A 78 2.99 8.12 -4.80
N PHE A 79 1.67 8.04 -4.88
CA PHE A 79 0.86 7.32 -3.90
C PHE A 79 1.19 5.83 -3.87
N VAL A 80 1.25 5.18 -5.05
CA VAL A 80 1.53 3.75 -5.16
C VAL A 80 2.94 3.45 -4.65
N GLU A 81 3.94 4.23 -5.04
CA GLU A 81 5.32 4.07 -4.55
C GLU A 81 5.40 4.19 -3.02
N ASN A 82 4.78 5.22 -2.45
CA ASN A 82 4.77 5.43 -1.00
C ASN A 82 4.03 4.33 -0.25
N LEU A 83 2.89 3.85 -0.77
CA LEU A 83 2.10 2.79 -0.16
C LEU A 83 2.91 1.50 -0.12
N VAL A 84 3.48 1.12 -1.26
CA VAL A 84 4.26 -0.10 -1.43
C VAL A 84 5.52 -0.07 -0.55
N ALA A 85 6.24 1.05 -0.52
CA ALA A 85 7.39 1.23 0.36
C ALA A 85 7.03 1.01 1.84
N LYS A 86 5.94 1.65 2.32
CA LYS A 86 5.47 1.49 3.70
C LYS A 86 5.11 0.06 4.04
N LEU A 87 4.47 -0.67 3.13
CA LEU A 87 4.10 -2.08 3.34
C LEU A 87 5.32 -3.01 3.39
N SER A 88 6.38 -2.69 2.64
CA SER A 88 7.63 -3.46 2.61
C SER A 88 8.53 -3.24 3.83
N THR A 89 8.24 -2.21 4.63
CA THR A 89 9.00 -1.85 5.85
C THR A 89 8.23 -2.09 7.14
N LEU A 90 7.08 -2.76 7.07
CA LEU A 90 6.24 -3.11 8.23
C LEU A 90 6.97 -4.01 9.23
#